data_AF-A0A7W1XCQ8-F1
#
_entry.id   AF-A0A7W1XCQ8-F1
#
_cell.length_a   1.000
_cell.length_b   1.000
_cell.length_c   1.000
_cell.angle_alpha   90.00
_cell.angle_beta   90.00
_cell.angle_gamma   90.00
#
_symmetry.space_group_name_H-M   'P 1'
#
loop_
_entity.id
_entity.type
_entity.pdbx_description
1 polymer ?
#
loop_
_entity_poly.entity_id
_entity_poly.type
_entity_poly.pdbx_seq_one_letter_code
_entity_poly.pdbx_strand_id
1 'polypeptide(L)'
;MEHFVTGYFDVLRGRILKFLEETSEEVADQMPQGFNNTIRWNAGHILIVSDVFFGLESLPANYKELFWPGTKPSDWTGEVPTLETLTSQLREQTAQLKEAFSNRLEEKLEKPLNFPNNLNIETVGALFSFTNSHESLHLGYMNALKRTIQGQI
;
A
#
# COMPACT_ATOMS: atom_id res chain seq x y z
N MET A 1 8.64 -4.99 21.63
CA MET A 1 8.30 -5.36 20.24
C MET A 1 7.19 -4.48 19.70
N GLU A 2 6.14 -4.21 20.48
CA GLU A 2 5.01 -3.36 20.09
C GLU A 2 5.39 -1.99 19.53
N HIS A 3 6.19 -1.20 20.26
CA HIS A 3 6.69 0.09 19.77
C HIS A 3 7.56 0.01 18.50
N PHE A 4 8.20 -1.14 18.24
CA PHE A 4 9.04 -1.30 17.04
C PHE A 4 8.18 -1.55 15.80
N VAL A 5 7.14 -2.39 15.91
CA VAL A 5 6.29 -2.76 14.76
C VAL A 5 5.48 -1.55 14.27
N THR A 6 4.83 -0.83 15.17
CA THR A 6 4.05 0.38 14.84
C THR A 6 4.96 1.56 14.51
N GLY A 7 6.11 1.70 15.19
CA GLY A 7 7.12 2.70 14.84
C GLY A 7 7.75 2.46 13.47
N TYR A 8 7.94 1.20 13.06
CA TYR A 8 8.43 0.89 11.72
C TYR A 8 7.38 1.20 10.65
N PHE A 9 6.10 0.93 10.93
CA PHE A 9 4.98 1.33 10.07
C PHE A 9 4.97 2.84 9.83
N ASP A 10 5.13 3.64 10.89
CA ASP A 10 5.24 5.11 10.78
C ASP A 10 6.38 5.55 9.86
N VAL A 11 7.57 5.00 10.06
CA VAL A 11 8.74 5.34 9.25
C VAL A 11 8.52 4.96 7.79
N LEU A 12 7.94 3.79 7.53
CA LEU A 12 7.69 3.30 6.18
C LEU A 12 6.61 4.12 5.47
N ARG A 13 5.46 4.36 6.09
CA ARG A 13 4.41 5.21 5.54
C ARG A 13 4.90 6.64 5.30
N GLY A 14 5.70 7.19 6.22
CA GLY A 14 6.34 8.50 6.02
C GLY A 14 7.25 8.53 4.78
N ARG A 15 8.01 7.47 4.51
CA ARG A 15 8.85 7.36 3.30
C ARG A 15 8.02 7.23 2.02
N ILE A 16 6.94 6.45 2.06
CA ILE A 16 6.02 6.30 0.92
C ILE A 16 5.35 7.64 0.61
N LEU A 17 4.78 8.31 1.62
CA LEU A 17 4.14 9.61 1.45
C LEU A 17 5.11 10.64 0.86
N LYS A 18 6.32 10.76 1.41
CA LYS A 18 7.35 11.64 0.86
C LYS A 18 7.70 11.31 -0.59
N PHE A 19 7.84 10.02 -0.91
CA PHE A 19 8.12 9.59 -2.29
C PHE A 19 7.00 10.02 -3.25
N LEU A 20 5.74 9.87 -2.85
CA LEU A 20 4.57 10.23 -3.66
C LEU A 20 4.46 11.76 -3.81
N GLU A 21 4.66 12.53 -2.75
CA GLU A 21 4.71 14.01 -2.77
C GLU A 21 5.79 14.55 -3.72
N GLU A 22 6.92 13.85 -3.84
CA GLU A 22 8.03 14.20 -4.73
C GLU A 22 7.88 13.60 -6.16
N THR A 23 6.72 13.02 -6.49
CA THR A 23 6.45 12.41 -7.80
C THR A 23 5.32 13.16 -8.50
N SER A 24 5.54 13.57 -9.75
CA SER A 24 4.49 14.22 -10.53
C SER A 24 3.47 13.21 -11.05
N GLU A 25 2.25 13.67 -11.35
CA GLU A 25 1.19 12.83 -11.95
C GLU A 25 1.68 12.16 -13.24
N GLU A 26 2.42 12.87 -14.09
CA GLU A 26 2.95 12.35 -15.35
C GLU A 26 3.98 11.25 -15.14
N VAL A 27 4.82 11.35 -14.12
CA VAL A 27 5.76 10.27 -13.76
C VAL A 27 4.98 9.10 -13.15
N ALA A 28 3.92 9.39 -12.40
CA ALA A 28 3.16 8.36 -11.71
C ALA A 28 2.38 7.42 -12.64
N ASP A 29 2.04 7.91 -13.85
CA ASP A 29 1.32 7.15 -14.88
C ASP A 29 2.20 6.46 -15.91
N GLN A 30 3.49 6.71 -15.90
CA GLN A 30 4.39 6.07 -16.86
C GLN A 30 4.56 4.58 -16.52
N MET A 31 4.38 3.76 -17.56
CA MET A 31 4.60 2.31 -17.52
C MET A 31 5.75 1.97 -18.47
N PRO A 32 6.99 1.83 -17.97
CA PRO A 32 8.13 1.49 -18.81
C PRO A 32 7.97 0.11 -19.47
N GLN A 33 8.64 -0.09 -20.60
CA GLN A 33 8.61 -1.37 -21.29
C GLN A 33 9.06 -2.52 -20.37
N GLY A 34 8.31 -3.62 -20.38
CA GLY A 34 8.55 -4.78 -19.53
C GLY A 34 7.87 -4.73 -18.15
N PHE A 35 7.28 -3.60 -17.78
CA PHE A 35 6.43 -3.46 -16.60
C PHE A 35 4.95 -3.55 -16.98
N ASN A 36 4.13 -4.01 -16.04
CA ASN A 36 2.67 -4.09 -16.16
C ASN A 36 1.94 -3.27 -15.07
N ASN A 37 2.66 -2.44 -14.34
CA ASN A 37 2.14 -1.54 -13.32
C ASN A 37 2.88 -0.20 -13.36
N THR A 38 2.33 0.79 -12.65
CA THR A 38 2.84 2.16 -12.56
C THR A 38 3.04 2.55 -11.10
N ILE A 39 3.63 3.71 -10.83
CA ILE A 39 3.73 4.22 -9.46
C ILE A 39 2.32 4.48 -8.88
N ARG A 40 1.39 5.05 -9.67
CA ARG A 40 0.00 5.23 -9.24
C ARG A 40 -0.66 3.91 -8.86
N TRP A 41 -0.45 2.86 -9.65
CA TRP A 41 -0.97 1.52 -9.34
C TRP A 41 -0.43 1.01 -8.00
N ASN A 42 0.88 1.14 -7.76
CA ASN A 42 1.50 0.69 -6.51
C ASN A 42 0.98 1.49 -5.29
N ALA A 43 0.78 2.80 -5.43
CA ALA A 43 0.21 3.64 -4.36
C ALA A 43 -1.23 3.22 -4.02
N GLY A 44 -2.08 3.06 -5.04
CA GLY A 44 -3.45 2.57 -4.84
C GLY A 44 -3.50 1.13 -4.31
N HIS A 45 -2.55 0.29 -4.72
CA HIS A 45 -2.44 -1.10 -4.27
C HIS A 45 -2.16 -1.20 -2.78
N ILE A 46 -1.15 -0.46 -2.30
CA ILE A 46 -0.85 -0.35 -0.87
C ILE A 46 -2.08 0.10 -0.09
N LEU A 47 -2.77 1.13 -0.58
CA LEU A 47 -3.95 1.69 0.06
C LEU A 47 -5.09 0.67 0.20
N ILE A 48 -5.49 0.01 -0.89
CA ILE A 48 -6.63 -0.94 -0.89
C ILE A 48 -6.31 -2.24 -0.14
N VAL A 49 -5.07 -2.73 -0.20
CA VAL A 49 -4.66 -3.94 0.52
C VAL A 49 -4.72 -3.70 2.03
N SER A 50 -4.19 -2.57 2.52
CA SER A 50 -4.30 -2.23 3.93
C SER A 50 -5.75 -2.03 4.37
N ASP A 51 -6.58 -1.34 3.57
CA ASP A 51 -7.99 -1.10 3.91
C ASP A 51 -8.76 -2.42 4.09
N VAL A 52 -8.57 -3.37 3.17
CA VAL A 52 -9.23 -4.68 3.22
C VAL A 52 -8.68 -5.54 4.36
N PHE A 53 -7.36 -5.58 4.56
CA PHE A 53 -6.77 -6.49 5.53
C PHE A 53 -6.99 -6.05 6.98
N PHE A 54 -7.06 -4.75 7.23
CA PHE A 54 -7.44 -4.22 8.54
C PHE A 54 -8.96 -4.07 8.73
N GLY A 55 -9.77 -4.45 7.73
CA GLY A 55 -11.23 -4.46 7.83
C GLY A 55 -11.84 -3.06 7.94
N LEU A 56 -11.21 -2.03 7.38
CA LEU A 56 -11.71 -0.66 7.40
C LEU A 56 -12.87 -0.46 6.42
N GLU A 57 -12.80 -1.09 5.24
CA GLU A 57 -13.80 -1.02 4.15
C GLU A 57 -14.24 0.43 3.84
N SER A 58 -13.30 1.37 3.89
CA SER A 58 -13.57 2.82 3.87
C SER A 58 -13.44 3.46 2.48
N LEU A 59 -12.95 2.70 1.49
CA LEU A 59 -12.60 3.18 0.17
C LEU A 59 -13.71 2.93 -0.88
N PRO A 60 -13.74 3.70 -1.98
CA PRO A 60 -14.67 3.48 -3.08
C PRO A 60 -14.58 2.05 -3.65
N ALA A 61 -15.72 1.46 -4.01
CA ALA A 61 -15.81 0.07 -4.46
C ALA A 61 -14.94 -0.23 -5.69
N ASN A 62 -14.81 0.73 -6.61
CA ASN A 62 -14.00 0.59 -7.83
C ASN A 62 -12.49 0.48 -7.55
N TYR A 63 -12.00 0.80 -6.34
CA TYR A 63 -10.57 0.69 -6.04
C TYR A 63 -10.07 -0.76 -6.12
N LYS A 64 -10.92 -1.76 -5.87
CA LYS A 64 -10.54 -3.17 -6.08
C LYS A 64 -10.34 -3.47 -7.56
N GLU A 65 -11.18 -2.94 -8.44
CA GLU A 65 -11.07 -3.13 -9.88
C GLU A 65 -9.82 -2.43 -10.46
N LEU A 66 -9.41 -1.33 -9.82
CA LEU A 66 -8.23 -0.57 -10.22
C LEU A 66 -6.93 -1.16 -9.64
N PHE A 67 -6.89 -1.52 -8.35
CA PHE A 67 -5.63 -1.69 -7.62
C PHE A 67 -5.43 -3.05 -6.93
N TRP A 68 -6.39 -3.97 -7.02
CA TRP A 68 -6.26 -5.29 -6.40
C TRP A 68 -5.16 -6.14 -7.07
N PRO A 69 -4.50 -7.09 -6.36
CA PRO A 69 -3.60 -8.04 -7.00
C PRO A 69 -4.20 -8.64 -8.29
N GLY A 70 -3.42 -8.58 -9.38
CA GLY A 70 -3.81 -9.10 -10.68
C GLY A 70 -4.42 -8.07 -11.65
N THR A 71 -4.80 -6.88 -11.17
CA THR A 71 -5.17 -5.77 -12.05
C THR A 71 -3.93 -5.11 -12.66
N LYS A 72 -4.12 -4.30 -13.69
CA LYS A 72 -3.04 -3.51 -14.33
C LYS A 72 -3.60 -2.22 -14.92
N PRO A 73 -2.78 -1.15 -15.01
CA PRO A 73 -3.23 0.14 -15.56
C PRO A 73 -3.75 0.08 -16.99
N SER A 74 -3.24 -0.85 -17.82
CA SER A 74 -3.71 -1.02 -19.19
C SER A 74 -5.14 -1.59 -19.31
N ASP A 75 -5.71 -2.11 -18.23
CA ASP A 75 -7.09 -2.61 -18.18
C ASP A 75 -8.02 -1.61 -17.45
N TRP A 76 -7.52 -0.48 -16.95
CA TRP A 76 -8.34 0.47 -16.20
C TRP A 76 -9.46 1.05 -17.05
N THR A 77 -10.66 1.02 -16.49
CA THR A 77 -11.86 1.66 -17.03
C THR A 77 -12.47 2.57 -15.98
N GLY A 78 -12.99 3.72 -16.40
CA GLY A 78 -13.64 4.66 -15.49
C GLY A 78 -12.68 5.65 -14.83
N GLU A 79 -13.13 6.24 -13.73
CA GLU A 79 -12.39 7.27 -13.02
C GLU A 79 -11.30 6.66 -12.13
N VAL A 80 -10.06 7.07 -12.40
CA VAL A 80 -8.89 6.68 -11.61
C VAL A 80 -8.51 7.86 -10.71
N PRO A 81 -8.34 7.65 -9.39
CA PRO A 81 -8.01 8.74 -8.48
C PRO A 81 -6.65 9.39 -8.79
N THR A 82 -6.53 10.68 -8.51
CA THR A 82 -5.26 11.41 -8.65
C THR A 82 -4.19 10.86 -7.69
N LEU A 83 -2.90 11.05 -7.99
CA LEU A 83 -1.83 10.67 -7.08
C LEU A 83 -1.95 11.47 -5.77
N GLU A 84 -2.35 12.73 -5.87
CA GLU A 84 -2.67 13.58 -4.73
C GLU A 84 -3.78 12.97 -3.85
N THR A 85 -4.87 12.50 -4.47
CA THR A 85 -5.98 11.85 -3.74
C THR A 85 -5.50 10.60 -3.02
N LEU A 86 -4.77 9.72 -3.70
CA LEU A 86 -4.20 8.52 -3.10
C LEU A 86 -3.23 8.85 -1.95
N THR A 87 -2.43 9.90 -2.10
CA THR A 87 -1.49 10.36 -1.07
C THR A 87 -2.22 10.89 0.16
N SER A 88 -3.32 11.64 0.00
CA SER A 88 -4.15 12.09 1.12
C SER A 88 -4.77 10.89 1.85
N GLN A 89 -5.38 9.96 1.11
CA GLN A 89 -6.01 8.77 1.67
C GLN A 89 -5.01 7.86 2.40
N LEU A 90 -3.79 7.68 1.88
CA LEU A 90 -2.73 6.94 2.57
C LEU A 90 -2.34 7.60 3.90
N ARG A 91 -2.31 8.94 3.96
CA ARG A 91 -2.01 9.69 5.19
C ARG A 91 -3.12 9.53 6.22
N GLU A 92 -4.37 9.67 5.80
CA GLU A 92 -5.55 9.49 6.64
C GLU A 92 -5.62 8.07 7.19
N GLN A 93 -5.45 7.06 6.32
CA GLN A 93 -5.42 5.64 6.70
C GLN A 93 -4.29 5.36 7.71
N THR A 94 -3.12 6.00 7.57
CA THR A 94 -2.02 5.84 8.53
C THR A 94 -2.44 6.29 9.93
N ALA A 95 -3.14 7.43 10.05
CA ALA A 95 -3.63 7.92 11.34
C ALA A 95 -4.72 6.99 11.91
N GLN A 96 -5.68 6.57 11.08
CA GLN A 96 -6.78 5.68 11.47
C GLN A 96 -6.27 4.33 12.00
N LEU A 97 -5.35 3.69 11.29
CA LEU A 97 -4.78 2.41 11.70
C LEU A 97 -4.06 2.51 13.04
N LYS A 98 -3.35 3.61 13.28
CA LYS A 98 -2.67 3.81 14.56
C LYS A 98 -3.64 3.98 15.70
N GLU A 99 -4.65 4.82 15.53
CA GLU A 99 -5.67 5.06 16.54
C GLU A 99 -6.42 3.77 16.87
N ALA A 100 -6.80 3.01 15.84
CA ALA A 100 -7.60 1.81 16.01
C ALA A 100 -6.84 0.62 16.62
N PHE A 101 -5.52 0.51 16.39
CA PHE A 101 -4.80 -0.75 16.62
C PHE A 101 -3.48 -0.67 17.39
N SER A 102 -2.88 0.51 17.64
CA SER A 102 -1.48 0.57 18.14
C SER A 102 -1.25 -0.08 19.50
N ASN A 103 -2.29 -0.20 20.34
CA ASN A 103 -2.22 -0.82 21.68
C ASN A 103 -2.92 -2.19 21.72
N ARG A 104 -3.19 -2.77 20.55
CA ARG A 104 -4.02 -3.98 20.36
C ARG A 104 -3.26 -5.06 19.60
N LEU A 105 -1.93 -5.00 19.57
CA LEU A 105 -1.13 -5.86 18.69
C LEU A 105 -1.26 -7.36 19.00
N GLU A 106 -1.53 -7.72 20.25
CA GLU A 106 -1.73 -9.11 20.68
C GLU A 106 -3.17 -9.61 20.42
N GLU A 107 -4.09 -8.73 20.01
CA GLU A 107 -5.45 -9.13 19.70
C GLU A 107 -5.51 -9.99 18.46
N LYS A 108 -6.38 -11.00 18.49
CA LYS A 108 -6.64 -11.86 17.33
C LYS A 108 -7.47 -11.11 16.29
N LEU A 109 -7.13 -11.31 15.03
CA LEU A 109 -7.93 -10.86 13.91
C LEU A 109 -9.27 -11.61 13.89
N GLU A 110 -10.37 -10.90 13.62
CA GLU A 110 -11.67 -11.53 13.39
C GLU A 110 -11.63 -12.50 12.19
N LYS A 111 -10.83 -12.14 11.18
CA LYS A 111 -10.60 -12.93 9.97
C LYS A 111 -9.09 -13.11 9.76
N PRO A 112 -8.49 -14.22 10.27
CA PRO A 112 -7.08 -14.52 10.03
C PRO A 112 -6.76 -14.65 8.54
N LEU A 113 -5.58 -14.17 8.13
CA LEU A 113 -5.09 -14.35 6.76
C LEU A 113 -4.25 -15.62 6.68
N ASN A 114 -4.63 -16.54 5.80
CA ASN A 114 -3.94 -17.82 5.63
C ASN A 114 -3.18 -17.83 4.30
N PHE A 115 -1.87 -18.03 4.37
CA PHE A 115 -0.99 -18.12 3.21
C PHE A 115 -0.53 -19.58 2.99
N PRO A 116 -0.01 -19.91 1.79
CA PRO A 116 0.62 -21.20 1.55
C PRO A 116 1.69 -21.55 2.59
N ASN A 117 1.97 -22.84 2.75
CA ASN A 117 2.96 -23.37 3.71
C ASN A 117 2.63 -23.11 5.19
N ASN A 118 1.34 -23.05 5.55
CA ASN A 118 0.85 -22.89 6.92
C ASN A 118 1.30 -21.58 7.61
N LEU A 119 1.54 -20.52 6.84
CA LEU A 119 1.75 -19.19 7.40
C LEU A 119 0.40 -18.52 7.66
N ASN A 120 0.03 -18.43 8.94
CA ASN A 120 -1.21 -17.80 9.37
C ASN A 120 -0.92 -16.47 10.06
N ILE A 121 -1.56 -15.40 9.61
CA ILE A 121 -1.58 -14.11 10.28
C ILE A 121 -2.80 -14.08 11.18
N GLU A 122 -2.58 -14.27 12.48
CA GLU A 122 -3.67 -14.42 13.45
C GLU A 122 -3.85 -13.20 14.36
N THR A 123 -2.84 -12.34 14.49
CA THR A 123 -2.88 -11.17 15.37
C THR A 123 -2.71 -9.85 14.61
N VAL A 124 -3.16 -8.77 15.22
CA VAL A 124 -2.97 -7.39 14.71
C VAL A 124 -1.47 -7.08 14.52
N GLY A 125 -0.61 -7.49 15.45
CA GLY A 125 0.84 -7.29 15.36
C GLY A 125 1.47 -8.09 14.21
N ALA A 126 1.01 -9.32 13.98
CA ALA A 126 1.42 -10.10 12.81
C ALA A 126 0.97 -9.43 11.50
N LEU A 127 -0.23 -8.84 11.48
CA LEU A 127 -0.75 -8.13 10.32
C LEU A 127 0.04 -6.85 10.01
N PHE A 128 0.39 -6.05 11.02
CA PHE A 128 1.29 -4.92 10.83
C PHE A 128 2.66 -5.36 10.30
N SER A 129 3.21 -6.46 10.80
CA SER A 129 4.51 -6.97 10.35
C SER A 129 4.47 -7.41 8.88
N PHE A 130 3.39 -8.07 8.46
CA PHE A 130 3.14 -8.39 7.06
C PHE A 130 3.00 -7.12 6.21
N THR A 131 2.18 -6.16 6.67
CA THR A 131 1.92 -4.90 5.98
C THR A 131 3.22 -4.12 5.78
N ASN A 132 4.05 -4.01 6.80
CA ASN A 132 5.38 -3.38 6.71
C ASN A 132 6.27 -4.03 5.64
N SER A 133 6.25 -5.36 5.55
CA SER A 133 7.04 -6.11 4.57
C SER A 133 6.51 -5.92 3.15
N HIS A 134 5.18 -6.00 2.98
CA HIS A 134 4.48 -5.80 1.71
C HIS A 134 4.71 -4.38 1.17
N GLU A 135 4.52 -3.37 2.00
CA GLU A 135 4.71 -1.98 1.61
C GLU A 135 6.17 -1.63 1.30
N SER A 136 7.12 -2.23 2.04
CA SER A 136 8.55 -2.05 1.76
C SER A 136 8.92 -2.60 0.38
N LEU A 137 8.33 -3.73 -0.01
CA LEU A 137 8.50 -4.30 -1.35
C LEU A 137 7.95 -3.34 -2.43
N HIS A 138 6.74 -2.82 -2.25
CA HIS A 138 6.13 -1.90 -3.20
C HIS A 138 6.84 -0.54 -3.28
N LEU A 139 7.37 -0.03 -2.17
CA LEU A 139 8.26 1.13 -2.20
C LEU A 139 9.53 0.84 -3.01
N GLY A 140 10.09 -0.36 -2.91
CA GLY A 140 11.20 -0.81 -3.76
C GLY A 140 10.84 -0.80 -5.25
N TYR A 141 9.69 -1.35 -5.62
CA TYR A 141 9.18 -1.33 -7.00
C TYR A 141 8.96 0.09 -7.52
N MET A 142 8.35 0.97 -6.72
CA MET A 142 8.14 2.37 -7.10
C MET A 142 9.45 3.12 -7.32
N ASN A 143 10.47 2.89 -6.49
CA ASN A 143 11.80 3.46 -6.69
C ASN A 143 12.45 2.94 -7.99
N ALA A 144 12.35 1.64 -8.27
CA ALA A 144 12.86 1.06 -9.51
C ALA A 144 12.17 1.68 -10.74
N LEU A 145 10.84 1.76 -10.74
CA LEU A 145 10.05 2.41 -11.79
C LEU A 145 10.50 3.86 -12.01
N LYS A 146 10.59 4.67 -10.94
CA LYS A 146 10.97 6.08 -11.03
C LYS A 146 12.37 6.25 -11.65
N ARG A 147 13.33 5.40 -11.25
CA ARG A 147 14.68 5.40 -11.83
C ARG A 147 14.68 5.00 -13.30
N THR A 148 13.87 4.01 -13.70
CA THR A 148 13.71 3.61 -15.11
C THR A 148 13.20 4.78 -15.94
N ILE A 149 12.12 5.43 -15.46
CA ILE A 149 11.48 6.57 -16.12
C ILE A 149 12.46 7.74 -16.30
N GLN A 150 13.32 7.96 -15.30
CA GLN A 150 14.31 9.03 -15.31
C GLN A 150 15.62 8.67 -16.04
N GLY A 151 15.75 7.47 -16.62
CA GLY A 151 16.97 7.03 -17.30
C GLY A 151 18.17 6.86 -16.37
N GLN A 152 17.95 6.48 -15.11
CA GLN A 152 18.97 6.33 -14.05
C GLN A 152 19.36 4.86 -13.79
N ILE A 153 19.25 4.01 -14.82
CA ILE A 153 19.56 2.57 -14.76
C ILE A 153 20.62 2.25 -15.80
#